data_AF-A0A6B2DWB6-F1
#
_entry.id   AF-A0A6B2DWB6-F1
#
_cell.length_a   1.000
_cell.length_b   1.000
_cell.length_c   1.000
_cell.angle_alpha   90.00
_cell.angle_beta   90.00
_cell.angle_gamma   90.00
#
_symmetry.space_group_name_H-M   'P 1'
#
loop_
_entity.id
_entity.type
_entity.pdbx_description
1 polymer ?
#
loop_
_entity_poly.entity_id
_entity_poly.type
_entity_poly.pdbx_seq_one_letter_code
_entity_poly.pdbx_strand_id
1 'polypeptide(L)' 'MTRLAQAGVTTLIKADDERLAEGGETWTVMVSGAGLGTQGGIRAESADLRSGLRDVLSRLAERPGDWSWLGELRELSPQ' A
#
# COMPACT_ATOMS: atom_id res chain seq x y z
N MET A 1 -6.70 8.68 3.59
CA MET A 1 -5.45 8.84 2.82
C MET A 1 -4.54 9.95 3.34
N THR A 2 -5.02 11.17 3.65
CA THR A 2 -4.20 12.28 4.18
C THR A 2 -3.34 11.91 5.40
N ARG A 3 -3.86 11.03 6.27
CA ARG A 3 -3.18 10.57 7.48
C ARG A 3 -1.88 9.80 7.20
N LEU A 4 -1.75 9.15 6.04
CA LEU A 4 -0.49 8.52 5.61
C LEU A 4 0.60 9.58 5.39
N ALA A 5 0.27 10.64 4.65
CA ALA A 5 1.21 11.73 4.39
C ALA A 5 1.61 12.45 5.69
N GLN A 6 0.65 12.68 6.59
CA GLN A 6 0.91 13.26 7.92
C GLN A 6 1.81 12.38 8.78
N ALA A 7 1.67 11.06 8.66
CA ALA A 7 2.54 10.09 9.33
C ALA A 7 3.92 9.95 8.66
N GLY A 8 4.26 10.76 7.64
CA GLY A 8 5.54 10.69 6.95
C GLY A 8 5.65 9.50 5.99
N VAL A 9 4.52 8.97 5.52
CA VAL A 9 4.45 7.89 4.52
C VAL A 9 4.33 8.49 3.13
N THR A 10 5.24 8.09 2.24
CA THR A 10 5.14 8.28 0.79
C THR A 10 4.48 7.05 0.19
N THR A 11 3.56 7.25 -0.76
CA THR A 11 2.88 6.16 -1.47
C THR A 11 3.08 6.33 -2.97
N LEU A 12 3.51 5.26 -3.64
CA LEU A 12 3.59 5.17 -5.10
C LEU A 12 2.68 4.05 -5.59
N ILE A 13 1.84 4.37 -6.56
CA ILE A 13 0.97 3.41 -7.25
C ILE A 13 1.34 3.48 -8.74
N LYS A 14 1.64 2.34 -9.33
CA LYS A 14 1.95 2.20 -10.76
C LYS A 14 1.06 1.12 -11.36
N ALA A 15 0.41 1.44 -12.48
CA ALA A 15 -0.12 0.44 -13.40
C ALA A 15 0.90 0.22 -14.52
N ASP A 16 1.07 -1.03 -14.94
CA ASP A 16 2.07 -1.45 -15.90
C ASP A 16 1.38 -2.19 -17.05
N ASP A 17 1.31 -1.55 -18.22
CA ASP A 17 0.54 -2.01 -19.38
C ASP A 17 1.19 -3.21 -20.07
N GLU A 18 2.52 -3.31 -20.05
CA GLU A 18 3.25 -4.48 -20.53
C GLU A 18 2.86 -5.72 -19.69
N ARG A 19 2.88 -5.59 -18.36
CA ARG A 19 2.44 -6.67 -17.45
C ARG A 19 0.96 -7.04 -17.63
N LEU A 20 0.10 -6.07 -17.97
CA LEU A 20 -1.29 -6.34 -18.30
C LEU A 20 -1.40 -7.16 -19.59
N ALA A 21 -0.66 -6.80 -20.64
CA ALA A 21 -0.67 -7.50 -21.92
C ALA A 21 -0.20 -8.96 -21.78
N GLU A 22 0.71 -9.23 -20.85
CA GLU A 22 1.20 -10.57 -20.52
C GLU A 22 0.29 -11.37 -19.55
N GLY A 23 -0.81 -10.77 -19.07
CA GLY A 23 -1.73 -11.39 -18.11
C GLY A 23 -1.17 -11.51 -16.69
N GLY A 24 -0.13 -10.74 -16.36
CA GLY A 24 0.52 -10.71 -15.06
C GLY A 24 -0.12 -9.73 -14.07
N GLU A 25 0.56 -9.53 -12.94
CA GLU A 25 0.13 -8.58 -11.91
C GLU A 25 0.33 -7.13 -12.36
N THR A 26 -0.69 -6.48 -12.91
CA THR A 26 -0.60 -5.13 -13.50
C THR A 26 -0.18 -4.02 -12.53
N TRP A 27 -0.49 -4.17 -11.25
CA TRP A 27 -0.34 -3.10 -10.26
C TRP A 27 0.89 -3.30 -9.39
N THR A 28 1.64 -2.23 -9.19
CA THR A 28 2.63 -2.10 -8.12
C THR A 28 2.16 -1.03 -7.15
N VAL A 29 2.07 -1.38 -5.87
CA VAL A 29 1.84 -0.42 -4.78
C VAL A 29 3.04 -0.45 -3.85
N MET A 30 3.62 0.71 -3.59
CA MET A 30 4.76 0.87 -2.70
C MET A 30 4.48 1.94 -1.65
N VAL A 31 4.81 1.66 -0.39
CA VAL A 31 4.87 2.68 0.65
C VAL A 31 6.29 2.77 1.23
N SER A 32 6.73 3.97 1.54
CA SER A 32 8.07 4.28 2.05
C SER A 32 8.04 5.55 2.90
N GLY A 33 9.19 6.01 3.39
CA GLY A 33 9.34 7.28 4.08
C GLY A 33 9.61 7.14 5.58
N ALA A 34 9.85 8.28 6.23
CA ALA A 34 10.26 8.34 7.63
C ALA A 34 9.24 7.71 8.60
N GLY A 35 7.96 7.71 8.23
CA GLY A 35 6.90 7.05 8.99
C GLY A 35 7.11 5.56 9.21
N LEU A 36 7.88 4.89 8.33
CA LEU A 36 8.18 3.46 8.41
C LEU A 36 9.45 3.16 9.23
N GLY A 37 10.13 4.19 9.75
CA GLY A 37 11.37 4.07 10.51
C GLY A 37 12.55 3.60 9.66
N THR A 38 13.44 2.80 10.26
CA THR A 38 14.61 2.20 9.56
C THR A 38 14.24 0.99 8.71
N GLN A 39 13.02 0.49 8.86
CA GLN A 39 12.52 -0.60 8.02
C GLN A 39 12.14 0.04 6.68
N GLY A 40 12.80 -0.35 5.59
CA GLY A 40 12.65 0.27 4.26
C GLY A 40 11.22 0.21 3.69
N GLY A 41 11.07 0.29 2.37
CA GLY A 41 9.73 0.29 1.75
C GLY A 41 8.95 -1.02 1.96
N ILE A 42 7.62 -0.95 1.87
CA ILE A 42 6.76 -2.11 1.64
C ILE A 42 6.30 -2.03 0.19
N ARG A 43 6.44 -3.13 -0.55
CA ARG A 43 5.98 -3.26 -1.94
C ARG A 43 5.02 -4.44 -2.04
N ALA A 44 3.92 -4.23 -2.75
CA ALA A 44 3.01 -5.28 -3.20
C ALA A 44 2.84 -5.18 -4.71
N GLU A 45 2.82 -6.33 -5.36
CA GLU A 45 2.40 -6.48 -6.75
C GLU A 45 1.06 -7.22 -6.75
N SER A 46 0.14 -6.85 -7.65
CA SER A 46 -1.18 -7.46 -7.70
C SER A 46 -1.84 -7.27 -9.07
N ALA A 47 -2.73 -8.18 -9.45
CA ALA A 47 -3.61 -8.00 -10.61
C ALA A 47 -4.70 -6.93 -10.36
N ASP A 48 -4.97 -6.58 -9.10
CA ASP A 48 -6.01 -5.63 -8.70
C ASP A 48 -5.45 -4.56 -7.74
N LEU A 49 -5.74 -3.28 -8.02
CA LEU A 49 -5.25 -2.15 -7.22
C LEU A 49 -5.68 -2.25 -5.75
N ARG A 50 -6.92 -2.65 -5.50
CA ARG A 50 -7.47 -2.72 -4.15
C ARG A 50 -6.76 -3.78 -3.32
N SER A 51 -6.49 -4.93 -3.93
CA SER A 51 -5.76 -6.03 -3.32
C SER A 51 -4.33 -5.62 -3.00
N GLY A 52 -3.65 -4.93 -3.94
CA GLY A 52 -2.36 -4.30 -3.69
C GLY A 52 -2.39 -3.35 -2.48
N LEU A 53 -3.29 -2.37 -2.47
CA LEU A 53 -3.46 -1.42 -1.36
C LEU A 53 -3.71 -2.12 -0.02
N ARG A 54 -4.61 -3.11 0.02
CA ARG A 54 -4.94 -3.86 1.23
C ARG A 54 -3.71 -4.57 1.79
N ASP A 55 -2.92 -5.19 0.93
CA ASP A 55 -1.71 -5.91 1.32
C ASP A 55 -0.69 -4.94 1.92
N VAL A 56 -0.39 -3.81 1.25
CA VAL A 56 0.60 -2.86 1.76
C VAL A 56 0.18 -2.21 3.07
N LEU A 57 -1.11 -1.86 3.21
CA LEU A 57 -1.64 -1.27 4.45
C LEU A 57 -1.70 -2.28 5.60
N SER A 58 -1.98 -3.57 5.30
CA SER A 58 -1.94 -4.63 6.32
C SER A 58 -0.53 -4.84 6.85
N ARG A 59 0.46 -4.92 5.96
CA ARG A 59 1.88 -5.04 6.33
C ARG A 59 2.38 -3.78 7.06
N LEU A 60 1.86 -2.61 6.72
CA LEU A 60 2.18 -1.37 7.43
C LEU A 60 1.65 -1.41 8.87
N ALA A 61 0.43 -1.91 9.08
CA ALA A 61 -0.18 -2.05 10.40
C ALA A 61 0.58 -3.02 11.33
N GLU A 62 1.32 -3.97 10.77
CA GLU A 62 2.16 -4.91 11.50
C GLU A 62 3.51 -4.33 11.93
N ARG A 63 3.90 -3.15 11.41
CA ARG A 63 5.15 -2.49 11.79
C ARG A 63 5.00 -1.68 13.07
N PRO A 64 6.09 -1.46 13.84
CA PRO A 64 6.08 -0.51 14.94
C PRO A 64 5.63 0.89 14.48
N GLY A 65 4.69 1.50 15.19
CA GLY A 65 4.16 2.84 14.90
C GLY A 65 2.71 3.00 15.33
N ASP A 66 2.19 4.22 15.26
CA ASP A 66 0.76 4.48 15.49
C ASP A 66 -0.03 4.25 14.20
N TRP A 67 -0.48 3.02 14.01
CA TRP A 67 -1.24 2.56 12.85
C TRP A 67 -2.67 2.13 13.18
N SER A 68 -3.14 2.44 14.39
CA SER A 68 -4.47 2.05 14.89
C SER A 68 -5.62 2.47 13.95
N TRP A 69 -5.45 3.60 13.28
CA TRP A 69 -6.37 4.19 12.31
C TRP A 69 -6.36 3.52 10.92
N LEU A 70 -5.43 2.61 10.63
CA LEU A 70 -5.44 1.85 9.38
C LEU A 70 -6.63 0.88 9.30
N GLY A 71 -7.25 0.51 10.43
CA GLY A 71 -8.48 -0.27 10.46
C GLY A 71 -9.60 0.37 9.63
N GLU A 72 -9.74 1.69 9.69
CA GLU A 72 -10.74 2.46 8.92
C GLU A 72 -10.48 2.40 7.40
N LEU A 73 -9.23 2.23 6.98
CA LEU A 73 -8.84 2.13 5.57
C LEU A 73 -8.88 0.70 5.04
N ARG A 74 -8.83 -0.31 5.92
CA ARG A 74 -8.99 -1.74 5.56
C ARG A 74 -10.45 -2.06 5.20
N GLU A 75 -11.41 -1.28 5.71
CA GLU A 75 -12.84 -1.35 5.37
C GLU A 75 -13.21 -0.68 4.05
N LEU A 76 -12.24 -0.44 3.15
CA LEU A 76 -12.56 -0.37 1.74
C LEU A 76 -13.13 -1.74 1.33
N SER A 77 -14.42 -1.95 1.56
CA SER A 77 -15.32 -2.99 1.04
C SER A 77 -16.32 -2.32 0.08
N PRO A 78 -16.66 -2.91 -1.08
CA PRO A 78 -17.88 -2.53 -1.76
C PRO A 78 -19.05 -3.01 -0.90
N GLN A 79 -20.13 -2.23 -0.84
CA GLN A 79 -21.44 -2.86 -0.68
C GLN A 79 -21.79 -3.61 -1.96
#